data_AF-A0A836KCF0-F1
#
_entry.id   AF-A0A836KCF0-F1
#
_cell.length_a   1.000
_cell.length_b   1.000
_cell.length_c   1.000
_cell.angle_alpha   90.00
_cell.angle_beta   90.00
_cell.angle_gamma   90.00
#
_symmetry.space_group_name_H-M   'P 1'
#
loop_
_entity.id
_entity.type
_entity.pdbx_description
1 polymer ?
#
loop_
_entity_poly.entity_id
_entity_poly.type
_entity_poly.pdbx_seq_one_letter_code
_entity_poly.pdbx_strand_id
1 'polypeptide(L)'
;MVEYFGELLEGFAFTQNGWVQSYGSRCVKPPIIVGDVWRPRPMTVSWAAYAQSLTQRPVKGMLTGPVTILCWSFVREDLSRQSVAEQLALAIRDEVCDLARAGIQVIQVDEPGLREGLPLQRSKWEEYLDWASRSFRVSTSGLPRKHRSTHTCATPR
;
A
#
# COMPACT_ATOMS: atom_id res chain seq x y z
N MET A 1 -3.48 7.16 -5.86
CA MET A 1 -3.59 5.91 -5.07
C MET A 1 -2.79 5.97 -3.78
N VAL A 2 -1.54 6.46 -3.76
CA VAL A 2 -0.76 6.55 -2.51
C VAL A 2 -1.15 7.73 -1.60
N GLU A 3 -1.33 8.94 -2.16
CA GLU A 3 -1.64 10.15 -1.37
C GLU A 3 -2.90 10.01 -0.51
N TYR A 4 -3.99 9.43 -1.05
CA TYR A 4 -5.23 9.15 -0.30
C TYR A 4 -5.00 8.34 0.99
N PHE A 5 -4.17 7.30 0.94
CA PHE A 5 -3.87 6.52 2.15
C PHE A 5 -2.93 7.30 3.08
N GLY A 6 -1.91 7.96 2.53
CA GLY A 6 -0.98 8.76 3.32
C GLY A 6 -1.67 9.87 4.13
N GLU A 7 -2.71 10.52 3.58
CA GLU A 7 -3.48 11.56 4.29
C GLU A 7 -4.26 11.01 5.51
N LEU A 8 -4.44 9.69 5.57
CA LEU A 8 -5.19 9.00 6.62
C LEU A 8 -4.28 8.17 7.54
N LEU A 9 -2.96 8.23 7.32
CA LEU A 9 -1.94 7.57 8.12
C LEU A 9 -1.12 8.61 8.88
N GLU A 10 -0.78 8.28 10.12
CA GLU A 10 0.22 9.05 10.86
C GLU A 10 1.63 8.77 10.34
N GLY A 11 2.56 9.69 10.61
CA GLY A 11 3.94 9.59 10.14
C GLY A 11 4.15 10.07 8.70
N PHE A 12 3.11 10.59 8.03
CA PHE A 12 3.17 11.21 6.71
C PHE A 12 3.15 12.74 6.78
N ALA A 13 3.83 13.38 5.84
CA ALA A 13 3.77 14.81 5.56
C ALA A 13 3.64 15.06 4.05
N PHE A 14 3.04 16.19 3.69
CA PHE A 14 2.76 16.55 2.30
C PHE A 14 3.32 17.92 1.97
N THR A 15 3.99 18.03 0.83
CA THR A 15 4.49 19.30 0.33
C THR A 15 3.41 20.04 -0.45
N GLN A 16 3.50 21.36 -0.52
CA GLN A 16 2.69 22.17 -1.43
C GLN A 16 3.27 22.17 -2.86
N ASN A 17 4.60 22.28 -2.99
CA ASN A 17 5.29 22.47 -4.28
C ASN A 17 6.48 21.51 -4.52
N GLY A 18 6.56 20.38 -3.80
CA GLY A 18 7.66 19.40 -3.94
C GLY A 18 7.51 18.50 -5.16
N TRP A 19 7.48 19.09 -6.35
CA TRP A 19 7.32 18.38 -7.62
C TRP A 19 8.62 17.74 -8.09
N VAL A 20 8.52 16.52 -8.63
CA VAL A 20 9.62 15.77 -9.24
C VAL A 20 9.20 15.38 -10.64
N GLN A 21 10.03 15.65 -11.65
CA GLN A 21 9.78 15.22 -13.01
C GLN A 21 9.79 13.68 -13.09
N SER A 22 8.75 13.10 -13.68
CA SER A 22 8.67 11.65 -13.92
C SER A 22 9.08 11.33 -15.35
N TYR A 23 8.39 11.89 -16.35
CA TYR A 23 8.76 11.76 -17.76
C TYR A 23 8.14 12.89 -18.59
N GLY A 24 8.87 13.38 -19.61
CA GLY A 24 8.40 14.49 -20.45
C GLY A 24 8.00 15.71 -19.62
N SER A 25 6.76 16.18 -19.77
CA SER A 25 6.18 17.29 -18.98
C SER A 25 5.38 16.82 -17.76
N ARG A 26 5.39 15.53 -17.42
CA ARG A 26 4.64 14.98 -16.30
C ARG A 26 5.49 14.95 -15.03
N CYS A 27 4.95 15.53 -13.97
CA CYS A 27 5.56 15.55 -12.64
C CYS A 27 4.67 14.80 -11.64
N VAL A 28 5.31 14.31 -10.58
CA VAL A 28 4.65 13.74 -9.40
C VAL A 28 5.01 14.58 -8.17
N LYS A 29 4.18 14.54 -7.13
CA LYS A 29 4.43 15.18 -5.85
C LYS A 29 4.40 14.11 -4.75
N PRO A 30 5.52 13.40 -4.53
CA PRO A 30 5.55 12.28 -3.60
C PRO A 30 5.22 12.72 -2.17
N PRO A 31 4.42 11.96 -1.41
CA PRO A 31 4.30 12.11 0.03
C PRO A 31 5.66 11.88 0.71
N ILE A 32 5.82 12.37 1.94
CA ILE A 32 7.04 12.19 2.73
C ILE A 32 6.69 11.38 3.99
N ILE A 33 7.40 10.28 4.22
CA ILE A 33 7.32 9.52 5.47
C ILE A 33 8.35 10.12 6.42
N VAL A 34 7.88 10.83 7.46
CA VAL A 34 8.71 11.60 8.39
C VAL A 34 8.76 10.99 9.80
N GLY A 35 7.89 10.02 10.09
CA GLY A 35 7.77 9.40 11.42
C GLY A 35 7.34 7.94 11.36
N ASP A 36 6.99 7.38 12.52
CA ASP A 36 6.47 6.01 12.59
C ASP A 36 5.05 5.96 12.03
N VAL A 37 4.80 4.99 11.15
CA VAL A 37 3.53 4.89 10.43
C VAL A 37 2.55 4.01 11.19
N TRP A 38 1.35 4.54 11.43
CA TRP A 38 0.23 3.77 11.96
C TRP A 38 -1.10 4.34 11.48
N ARG A 39 -2.15 3.52 11.55
CA ARG A 39 -3.50 3.88 11.08
C ARG A 39 -4.39 4.28 12.28
N PRO A 40 -4.74 5.57 12.44
CA PRO A 40 -5.57 6.01 13.56
C PRO A 40 -7.04 5.65 13.46
N ARG A 41 -7.56 5.50 12.23
CA ARG A 41 -8.98 5.24 11.97
C ARG A 41 -9.19 4.51 10.65
N PRO A 42 -10.35 3.85 10.46
CA PRO A 42 -10.71 3.27 9.17
C PRO A 42 -10.65 4.28 8.01
N MET A 43 -10.16 3.83 6.87
CA MET A 43 -9.88 4.67 5.71
C MET A 43 -10.96 4.53 4.63
N THR A 44 -11.18 3.31 4.16
CA THR A 44 -12.02 2.95 3.01
C THR A 44 -13.31 2.22 3.39
N VAL A 45 -13.43 1.77 4.64
CA VAL A 45 -14.55 0.94 5.11
C VAL A 45 -15.91 1.57 4.84
N SER A 46 -16.09 2.86 5.12
CA SER A 46 -17.38 3.54 4.90
C SER A 46 -17.78 3.54 3.43
N TRP A 47 -16.83 3.82 2.54
CA TRP A 47 -17.05 3.81 1.09
C TRP A 47 -17.37 2.42 0.56
N ALA A 48 -16.61 1.41 0.99
CA ALA A 48 -16.81 0.03 0.56
C ALA A 48 -18.15 -0.53 1.06
N ALA A 49 -18.51 -0.26 2.32
CA ALA A 49 -19.78 -0.69 2.90
C ALA A 49 -20.97 -0.02 2.21
N TYR A 50 -20.88 1.28 1.95
CA TYR A 50 -21.91 1.99 1.20
C TYR A 50 -22.08 1.41 -0.21
N ALA A 51 -20.98 1.22 -0.95
CA ALA A 51 -21.03 0.64 -2.29
C ALA A 51 -21.62 -0.78 -2.29
N GLN A 52 -21.27 -1.61 -1.31
CA GLN A 52 -21.83 -2.95 -1.15
C GLN A 52 -23.34 -2.91 -0.83
N SER A 53 -23.83 -1.88 -0.13
CA SER A 53 -25.26 -1.75 0.20
C SER A 53 -26.15 -1.51 -1.02
N LEU A 54 -25.59 -1.00 -2.12
CA LEU A 54 -26.33 -0.65 -3.34
C LEU A 54 -26.51 -1.84 -4.31
N THR A 55 -25.95 -3.02 -3.99
CA THR A 55 -26.00 -4.17 -4.88
C THR A 55 -25.90 -5.49 -4.13
N GLN A 56 -26.49 -6.54 -4.69
CA GLN A 56 -26.33 -7.92 -4.20
C GLN A 56 -25.04 -8.58 -4.73
N ARG A 57 -24.38 -7.98 -5.73
CA ARG A 57 -23.12 -8.51 -6.26
C ARG A 57 -21.96 -8.19 -5.29
N PRO A 58 -20.96 -9.07 -5.13
CA PRO A 58 -19.79 -8.76 -4.32
C PRO A 58 -19.05 -7.52 -4.84
N VAL A 59 -18.86 -6.53 -3.97
CA VAL A 59 -18.05 -5.33 -4.22
C VAL A 59 -16.64 -5.56 -3.68
N LYS A 60 -15.63 -5.13 -4.44
CA LYS A 60 -14.23 -5.25 -4.05
C LYS A 60 -13.82 -4.06 -3.18
N GLY A 61 -13.24 -4.34 -2.01
CA GLY A 61 -12.47 -3.35 -1.24
C GLY A 61 -11.12 -3.12 -1.92
N MET A 62 -10.69 -1.86 -2.02
CA MET A 62 -9.50 -1.46 -2.78
C MET A 62 -8.48 -0.80 -1.87
N LEU A 63 -7.27 -1.36 -1.80
CA LEU A 63 -6.16 -0.85 -1.02
C LEU A 63 -4.89 -0.77 -1.86
N THR A 64 -4.02 0.19 -1.54
CA THR A 64 -2.65 0.17 -2.06
C THR A 64 -1.75 -0.61 -1.09
N GLY A 65 -0.92 -1.48 -1.64
CA GLY A 65 -0.01 -2.30 -0.86
C GLY A 65 1.16 -1.51 -0.26
N PRO A 66 1.77 -2.04 0.82
CA PRO A 66 2.82 -1.35 1.56
C PRO A 66 4.06 -1.04 0.71
N VAL A 67 4.42 -1.88 -0.26
CA VAL A 67 5.64 -1.67 -1.06
C VAL A 67 5.45 -0.52 -2.04
N THR A 68 4.27 -0.38 -2.63
CA THR A 68 3.94 0.74 -3.51
C THR A 68 3.87 2.06 -2.75
N ILE A 69 3.24 2.08 -1.56
CA ILE A 69 3.24 3.27 -0.71
C ILE A 69 4.68 3.69 -0.37
N LEU A 70 5.53 2.73 -0.04
CA LEU A 70 6.96 2.97 0.24
C LEU A 70 7.73 3.48 -1.00
N CYS A 71 7.50 2.90 -2.18
CA CYS A 71 8.28 3.24 -3.38
C CYS A 71 7.89 4.60 -3.97
N TRP A 72 6.62 5.02 -3.82
CA TRP A 72 6.12 6.29 -4.37
C TRP A 72 6.10 7.42 -3.34
N SER A 73 6.78 7.24 -2.20
CA SER A 73 6.97 8.26 -1.18
C SER A 73 8.47 8.56 -1.00
N PHE A 74 8.79 9.76 -0.55
CA PHE A 74 10.11 10.04 0.03
C PHE A 74 10.16 9.44 1.43
N VAL A 75 11.04 8.46 1.62
CA VAL A 75 11.11 7.67 2.86
C VAL A 75 12.21 8.25 3.75
N ARG A 76 11.95 8.38 5.06
CA ARG A 76 12.97 8.66 6.08
C ARG A 76 14.18 7.72 5.97
N GLU A 77 15.38 8.25 6.21
CA GLU A 77 16.64 7.53 5.99
C GLU A 77 17.25 6.94 7.27
N ASP A 78 16.69 7.26 8.44
CA ASP A 78 17.14 6.77 9.74
C ASP A 78 16.70 5.32 10.03
N LEU A 79 15.77 4.78 9.22
CA LEU A 79 15.33 3.39 9.28
C LEU A 79 15.56 2.69 7.94
N SER A 80 15.70 1.36 7.99
CA SER A 80 15.73 0.56 6.77
C SER A 80 14.39 0.64 6.04
N ARG A 81 14.42 0.54 4.71
CA ARG A 81 13.20 0.45 3.87
C ARG A 81 12.31 -0.71 4.30
N GLN A 82 12.89 -1.83 4.71
CA GLN A 82 12.17 -2.99 5.25
C GLN A 82 11.40 -2.63 6.52
N SER A 83 12.02 -1.92 7.47
CA SER A 83 11.38 -1.52 8.73
C SER A 83 10.18 -0.60 8.48
N VAL A 84 10.31 0.34 7.55
CA VAL A 84 9.19 1.22 7.16
C VAL A 84 8.09 0.42 6.43
N ALA A 85 8.47 -0.52 5.57
CA ALA A 85 7.51 -1.41 4.88
C ALA A 85 6.70 -2.26 5.86
N GLU A 86 7.30 -2.70 6.97
CA GLU A 86 6.61 -3.44 8.02
C GLU A 86 5.56 -2.60 8.74
N GLN A 87 5.89 -1.35 9.10
CA GLN A 87 4.92 -0.41 9.70
C GLN A 87 3.73 -0.18 8.76
N LEU A 88 4.02 0.08 7.47
CA LEU A 88 3.00 0.19 6.43
C LEU A 88 2.15 -1.09 6.31
N ALA A 89 2.79 -2.26 6.33
CA ALA A 89 2.09 -3.53 6.22
C ALA A 89 1.11 -3.74 7.39
N LEU A 90 1.49 -3.36 8.61
CA LEU A 90 0.63 -3.43 9.79
C LEU A 90 -0.57 -2.47 9.66
N ALA A 91 -0.33 -1.23 9.24
CA ALA A 91 -1.39 -0.25 9.01
C ALA A 91 -2.41 -0.73 7.95
N ILE A 92 -1.93 -1.30 6.84
CA ILE A 92 -2.80 -1.87 5.81
C ILE A 92 -3.52 -3.13 6.32
N ARG A 93 -2.86 -3.96 7.15
CA ARG A 93 -3.49 -5.15 7.76
C ARG A 93 -4.72 -4.77 8.58
N ASP A 94 -4.63 -3.71 9.36
CA ASP A 94 -5.75 -3.28 10.21
C ASP A 94 -6.94 -2.83 9.36
N GLU A 95 -6.70 -2.12 8.25
CA GLU A 95 -7.74 -1.76 7.28
C GLU A 95 -8.35 -2.98 6.59
N VAL A 96 -7.52 -3.93 6.18
CA VAL A 96 -7.96 -5.22 5.62
C VAL A 96 -8.89 -5.97 6.60
N CYS A 97 -8.54 -6.00 7.89
CA CYS A 97 -9.36 -6.64 8.91
C CYS A 97 -10.70 -5.92 9.09
N ASP A 98 -10.72 -4.59 9.07
CA ASP A 98 -11.95 -3.81 9.22
C ASP A 98 -12.88 -3.94 8.01
N LEU A 99 -12.34 -3.96 6.79
CA LEU A 99 -13.12 -4.27 5.58
C LEU A 99 -13.80 -5.64 5.69
N ALA A 100 -13.08 -6.66 6.15
CA ALA A 100 -13.66 -7.98 6.36
C ALA A 100 -14.74 -8.00 7.44
N ARG A 101 -14.52 -7.29 8.56
CA ARG A 101 -15.53 -7.12 9.63
C ARG A 101 -16.78 -6.39 9.14
N ALA A 102 -16.62 -5.46 8.21
CA ALA A 102 -17.72 -4.76 7.55
C ALA A 102 -18.45 -5.59 6.48
N GLY A 103 -18.08 -6.86 6.30
CA GLY A 103 -18.75 -7.78 5.36
C GLY A 103 -18.25 -7.72 3.93
N ILE A 104 -17.15 -7.00 3.66
CA ILE A 104 -16.54 -6.95 2.32
C ILE A 104 -15.85 -8.29 2.02
N GLN A 105 -16.38 -9.01 1.04
CA GLN A 105 -15.97 -10.39 0.75
C GLN A 105 -14.71 -10.49 -0.11
N VAL A 106 -14.44 -9.48 -0.93
CA VAL A 106 -13.27 -9.48 -1.83
C VAL A 106 -12.46 -8.25 -1.52
N ILE A 107 -11.22 -8.42 -1.08
CA ILE A 107 -10.31 -7.31 -0.79
C ILE A 107 -9.12 -7.43 -1.74
N GLN A 108 -8.90 -6.36 -2.48
CA GLN A 108 -7.82 -6.22 -3.44
C GLN A 108 -6.74 -5.30 -2.86
N VAL A 109 -5.50 -5.81 -2.81
CA VAL A 109 -4.31 -5.03 -2.44
C VAL A 109 -3.40 -4.92 -3.67
N ASP A 110 -3.20 -3.69 -4.12
CA ASP A 110 -2.50 -3.37 -5.37
C ASP A 110 -1.02 -3.04 -5.13
N GLU A 111 -0.12 -3.70 -5.86
CA GLU A 111 1.32 -3.50 -5.78
C GLU A 111 1.99 -3.19 -7.14
N PRO A 112 1.62 -2.09 -7.84
CA PRO A 112 2.30 -1.69 -9.06
C PRO A 112 3.77 -1.32 -8.84
N GLY A 113 4.11 -0.74 -7.68
CA GLY A 113 5.47 -0.29 -7.36
C GLY A 113 6.43 -1.41 -6.96
N LEU A 114 5.98 -2.68 -6.88
CA LEU A 114 6.82 -3.80 -6.43
C LEU A 114 8.09 -3.95 -7.26
N ARG A 115 7.99 -3.80 -8.59
CA ARG A 115 9.14 -3.91 -9.48
C ARG A 115 10.05 -2.68 -9.42
N GLU A 116 9.49 -1.51 -9.14
CA GLU A 116 10.21 -0.23 -9.12
C GLU A 116 11.21 -0.16 -7.97
N GLY A 117 10.94 -0.85 -6.86
CA GLY A 117 11.85 -0.94 -5.72
C GLY A 117 13.02 -1.92 -5.89
N LEU A 118 13.11 -2.67 -7.01
CA LEU A 118 14.20 -3.63 -7.22
C LEU A 118 15.57 -2.91 -7.24
N PRO A 119 16.55 -3.38 -6.44
CA PRO A 119 17.91 -2.84 -6.51
C PRO A 119 18.51 -3.00 -7.91
N LEU A 120 19.39 -2.08 -8.31
CA LEU A 120 20.13 -2.20 -9.57
C LEU A 120 21.00 -3.48 -9.62
N GLN A 121 21.57 -3.86 -8.46
CA GLN A 121 22.38 -5.06 -8.33
C GLN A 121 21.50 -6.30 -8.19
N ARG A 122 21.57 -7.20 -9.17
CA ARG A 122 20.80 -8.46 -9.18
C ARG A 122 21.04 -9.35 -7.96
N SER A 123 22.26 -9.33 -7.40
CA SER A 123 22.59 -10.08 -6.19
C SER A 123 21.76 -9.66 -4.96
N LYS A 124 21.17 -8.46 -4.98
CA LYS A 124 20.33 -7.94 -3.89
C LYS A 124 18.83 -8.16 -4.13
N TRP A 125 18.44 -8.80 -5.24
CA TRP A 125 17.03 -8.98 -5.58
C TRP A 125 16.32 -9.94 -4.64
N GLU A 126 16.99 -11.02 -4.24
CA GLU A 126 16.40 -12.03 -3.37
C GLU A 126 16.03 -11.44 -2.01
N GLU A 127 16.95 -10.68 -1.39
CA GLU A 127 16.70 -9.95 -0.14
C GLU A 127 15.52 -8.98 -0.29
N TYR A 128 15.49 -8.18 -1.36
CA TYR A 128 14.40 -7.26 -1.63
C TYR A 128 13.04 -7.96 -1.76
N LEU A 129 12.99 -8.99 -2.60
CA LEU A 129 11.75 -9.72 -2.88
C LEU A 129 11.26 -10.48 -1.65
N ASP A 130 12.16 -10.97 -0.78
CA ASP A 130 11.78 -11.62 0.46
C ASP A 130 11.03 -10.66 1.40
N TRP A 131 11.62 -9.51 1.75
CA TRP A 131 10.95 -8.59 2.66
C TRP A 131 9.74 -7.89 2.01
N ALA A 132 9.78 -7.61 0.71
CA ALA A 132 8.65 -7.02 -0.01
C ALA A 132 7.45 -7.98 -0.03
N SER A 133 7.68 -9.25 -0.39
CA SER A 133 6.64 -10.28 -0.37
C SER A 133 6.15 -10.58 1.05
N ARG A 134 7.03 -10.55 2.05
CA ARG A 134 6.62 -10.67 3.46
C ARG A 134 5.74 -9.50 3.89
N SER A 135 6.06 -8.26 3.55
CA SER A 135 5.25 -7.09 3.85
C SER A 135 3.85 -7.22 3.26
N PHE A 136 3.75 -7.70 2.01
CA PHE A 136 2.48 -8.03 1.38
C PHE A 136 1.70 -9.16 2.08
N ARG A 137 2.39 -10.22 2.50
CA ARG A 137 1.75 -11.32 3.26
C ARG A 137 1.26 -10.83 4.62
N VAL A 138 2.00 -9.96 5.31
CA VAL A 138 1.60 -9.36 6.59
C VAL A 138 0.35 -8.52 6.41
N SER A 139 0.30 -7.64 5.39
CA SER A 139 -0.86 -6.78 5.13
C SER A 139 -2.14 -7.57 4.84
N THR A 140 -2.02 -8.80 4.32
CA THR A 140 -3.15 -9.67 3.99
C THR A 140 -3.37 -10.83 4.98
N SER A 141 -2.55 -10.92 6.03
CA SER A 141 -2.54 -12.06 6.96
C SER A 141 -3.80 -12.20 7.82
N GLY A 142 -4.55 -11.10 8.02
CA GLY A 142 -5.80 -11.08 8.78
C GLY A 142 -7.00 -11.74 8.07
N LEU A 143 -6.85 -12.14 6.80
CA LEU A 143 -7.94 -12.73 6.01
C LEU A 143 -7.82 -14.25 5.83
N PRO A 144 -8.95 -14.99 5.87
CA PRO A 144 -9.02 -16.33 5.30
C PRO A 144 -8.61 -16.30 3.82
N ARG A 145 -7.89 -17.32 3.34
CA ARG A 145 -7.35 -17.39 1.97
C ARG A 145 -8.37 -17.07 0.87
N LYS A 146 -9.63 -17.47 1.03
CA LYS A 146 -10.71 -17.31 0.05
C LYS A 146 -11.16 -15.86 -0.23
N HIS A 147 -10.78 -14.89 0.59
CA HIS A 147 -11.22 -13.48 0.45
C HIS A 147 -10.12 -12.55 -0.10
N ARG A 148 -8.95 -13.10 -0.46
CA ARG A 148 -7.78 -12.34 -0.90
C ARG A 148 -7.69 -12.27 -2.42
N SER A 149 -7.55 -11.07 -2.97
CA SER A 149 -7.19 -10.85 -4.37
C SER A 149 -6.03 -9.85 -4.44
N THR A 150 -5.13 -10.03 -5.38
CA THR A 150 -3.87 -9.28 -5.45
C THR A 150 -3.64 -8.85 -6.89
N HIS A 151 -3.28 -7.59 -7.12
CA HIS A 151 -2.93 -7.11 -8.45
C HIS A 151 -1.54 -6.49 -8.45
N THR A 152 -0.71 -6.91 -9.41
CA THR A 152 0.64 -6.38 -9.62
C THR A 152 0.73 -5.96 -11.09
N CYS A 153 1.14 -4.73 -11.34
CA CYS A 153 1.40 -4.27 -12.71
C CYS A 153 2.75 -4.84 -13.18
N ALA A 154 2.73 -6.02 -13.80
CA ALA A 154 3.88 -6.60 -14.47
C ALA A 154 3.44 -7.36 -15.72
N THR A 155 4.13 -7.15 -16.84
CA THR A 155 4.04 -8.03 -18.00
C THR A 155 4.92 -9.26 -17.77
N PRO A 156 4.41 -10.49 -17.94
CA PRO A 156 5.29 -11.66 -17.99
C PRO A 156 6.22 -11.50 -19.19
N ARG A 157 7.53 -11.55 -18.95
CA ARG A 157 8.52 -11.74 -20.00
C ARG A 157 8.90 -13.21 -20.06
#